data_AF-A0A359B0A0-F1
#
_entry.id   AF-A0A359B0A0-F1
#
_cell.length_a   1.000
_cell.length_b   1.000
_cell.length_c   1.000
_cell.angle_alpha   90.00
_cell.angle_beta   90.00
_cell.angle_gamma   90.00
#
_symmetry.space_group_name_H-M   'P 1'
#
loop_
_entity.id
_entity.type
_entity.pdbx_description
1 polymer ?
#
loop_
_entity_poly.entity_id
_entity_poly.type
_entity_poly.pdbx_seq_one_letter_code
_entity_poly.pdbx_strand_id
1 'polypeptide(L)'
;DDFTGHQIETLKKTAESIQDALGYRIYKHILNSAGIERFPEAQWDMVRLGIGLYGVSASGLPGLKNVCTLKTTILQIKDIPRHETVGYGRKEELNRNARIATIRIGYADGLNRQFGNRKGQVLINGQLASIVGNVCMDLCMVDVTDISAHEGDAVIIFGEDLSVIELADNIGTIPYEILTAISPRVKRIYIKE
;
A
#
# COMPACT_ATOMS: atom_id res chain seq x y z
N ASP A 1 -22.43 -2.06 -14.50
CA ASP A 1 -22.55 -2.81 -13.22
C ASP A 1 -23.53 -3.98 -13.26
N ASP A 2 -23.89 -4.43 -14.46
CA ASP A 2 -24.95 -5.41 -14.69
C ASP A 2 -24.66 -6.76 -14.03
N PHE A 3 -23.38 -7.18 -14.03
CA PHE A 3 -22.97 -8.41 -13.36
C PHE A 3 -23.22 -8.36 -11.86
N THR A 4 -22.83 -7.26 -11.18
CA THR A 4 -23.04 -7.12 -9.73
C THR A 4 -24.52 -6.96 -9.39
N GLY A 5 -25.28 -6.24 -10.22
CA GLY A 5 -26.75 -6.18 -10.09
C GLY A 5 -27.40 -7.56 -10.17
N HIS A 6 -26.95 -8.40 -11.11
CA HIS A 6 -27.43 -9.78 -11.23
C HIS A 6 -27.09 -10.63 -10.00
N GLN A 7 -25.89 -10.47 -9.42
CA GLN A 7 -25.52 -11.16 -8.18
C GLN A 7 -26.40 -10.75 -6.99
N ILE A 8 -26.68 -9.44 -6.86
CA ILE A 8 -27.57 -8.89 -5.81
C ILE A 8 -28.97 -9.48 -5.94
N GLU A 9 -29.54 -9.45 -7.15
CA GLU A 9 -30.89 -9.95 -7.39
C GLU A 9 -30.99 -11.47 -7.18
N THR A 10 -29.97 -12.22 -7.63
CA THR A 10 -29.92 -13.68 -7.44
C THR A 10 -29.90 -14.05 -5.96
N LEU A 11 -29.06 -13.39 -5.15
CA LEU A 11 -29.01 -13.64 -3.71
C LEU A 11 -30.31 -13.23 -3.02
N LYS A 12 -30.92 -12.11 -3.42
CA LYS A 12 -32.20 -11.65 -2.88
C LYS A 12 -33.30 -12.69 -3.07
N LYS A 13 -33.52 -13.15 -4.31
CA LYS A 13 -34.53 -14.18 -4.63
C LYS A 13 -34.28 -15.49 -3.89
N THR A 14 -33.01 -15.91 -3.82
CA THR A 14 -32.63 -17.14 -3.13
C THR A 14 -32.93 -17.04 -1.64
N ALA A 15 -32.59 -15.90 -1.01
CA ALA A 15 -32.85 -15.67 0.40
C ALA A 15 -34.36 -15.61 0.70
N GLU A 16 -35.16 -15.01 -0.16
CA GLU A 16 -36.63 -15.02 -0.04
C GLU A 16 -37.19 -16.44 -0.07
N SER A 17 -36.78 -17.27 -1.04
CA SER A 17 -37.21 -18.68 -1.11
C SER A 17 -36.82 -19.49 0.13
N ILE A 18 -35.64 -19.23 0.69
CA ILE A 18 -35.18 -19.89 1.92
C ILE A 18 -36.04 -19.45 3.13
N GLN A 19 -36.31 -18.15 3.27
CA GLN A 19 -37.16 -17.66 4.37
C GLN A 19 -38.57 -18.22 4.28
N ASP A 20 -39.15 -18.30 3.08
CA ASP A 20 -40.49 -18.86 2.87
C ASP A 20 -40.56 -20.33 3.30
N ALA A 21 -39.53 -21.10 2.98
CA ALA A 21 -39.43 -22.50 3.38
C ALA A 21 -39.18 -22.69 4.89
N LEU A 22 -38.41 -21.80 5.51
CA LEU A 22 -38.05 -21.87 6.93
C LEU A 22 -39.13 -21.28 7.85
N GLY A 23 -39.98 -20.40 7.34
CA GLY A 23 -41.01 -19.71 8.12
C GLY A 23 -40.46 -18.65 9.09
N TYR A 24 -39.18 -18.25 8.96
CA TYR A 24 -38.58 -17.20 9.77
C TYR A 24 -37.61 -16.33 8.96
N ARG A 25 -37.37 -15.10 9.46
CA ARG A 25 -36.46 -14.12 8.84
C ARG A 25 -35.00 -14.53 9.03
N ILE A 26 -34.22 -14.45 7.96
CA ILE A 26 -32.75 -14.61 8.00
C ILE A 26 -32.08 -13.25 7.78
N TYR A 27 -30.92 -13.04 8.41
CA TYR A 27 -30.11 -11.85 8.12
C TYR A 27 -29.35 -12.01 6.82
N LYS A 28 -29.27 -10.93 6.04
CA LYS A 28 -28.63 -10.89 4.73
C LYS A 28 -27.57 -9.81 4.69
N HIS A 29 -26.44 -10.15 4.10
CA HIS A 29 -25.37 -9.21 3.77
C HIS A 29 -24.68 -9.61 2.48
N ILE A 30 -24.43 -8.67 1.58
CA ILE A 30 -23.70 -8.96 0.34
C ILE A 30 -22.51 -8.02 0.12
N LEU A 31 -22.59 -6.79 0.62
CA LEU A 31 -21.63 -5.74 0.29
C LEU A 31 -20.32 -5.86 1.08
N ASN A 32 -19.22 -5.80 0.34
CA ASN A 32 -17.88 -5.47 0.84
C ASN A 32 -17.67 -3.93 0.80
N SER A 33 -16.47 -3.43 1.11
CA SER A 33 -16.16 -1.99 1.06
C SER A 33 -16.57 -1.31 -0.25
N ALA A 34 -16.22 -1.86 -1.42
CA ALA A 34 -16.62 -1.31 -2.72
C ALA A 34 -18.14 -1.31 -2.90
N GLY A 35 -18.79 -2.39 -2.46
CA GLY A 35 -20.24 -2.54 -2.52
C GLY A 35 -20.97 -1.51 -1.66
N ILE A 36 -20.46 -1.23 -0.46
CA ILE A 36 -21.02 -0.22 0.45
C ILE A 36 -21.05 1.16 -0.22
N GLU A 37 -19.97 1.51 -0.94
CA GLU A 37 -19.83 2.80 -1.63
C GLU A 37 -20.77 2.90 -2.86
N ARG A 38 -20.96 1.79 -3.60
CA ARG A 38 -21.60 1.80 -4.91
C ARG A 38 -23.07 1.39 -4.94
N PHE A 39 -23.52 0.57 -3.98
CA PHE A 39 -24.86 -0.05 -3.96
C PHE A 39 -25.53 0.14 -2.60
N PRO A 40 -25.77 1.38 -2.14
CA PRO A 40 -26.36 1.64 -0.82
C PRO A 40 -27.73 0.96 -0.59
N GLU A 41 -28.47 0.68 -1.66
CA GLU A 41 -29.75 -0.04 -1.63
C GLU A 41 -29.64 -1.52 -1.25
N ALA A 42 -28.44 -2.12 -1.36
CA ALA A 42 -28.18 -3.53 -1.10
C ALA A 42 -27.47 -3.79 0.26
N GLN A 43 -27.45 -2.80 1.16
CA GLN A 43 -26.87 -2.96 2.50
C GLN A 43 -27.64 -3.98 3.36
N TRP A 44 -28.96 -4.03 3.20
CA TRP A 44 -29.86 -4.95 3.90
C TRP A 44 -29.67 -4.95 5.42
N ASP A 45 -29.40 -6.11 6.03
CA ASP A 45 -29.29 -6.24 7.48
C ASP A 45 -27.89 -5.91 8.00
N MET A 46 -26.85 -6.17 7.20
CA MET A 46 -25.45 -5.98 7.58
C MET A 46 -24.57 -5.75 6.34
N VAL A 47 -23.40 -5.14 6.56
CA VAL A 47 -22.34 -4.97 5.56
C VAL A 47 -21.01 -5.50 6.08
N ARG A 48 -20.06 -5.79 5.17
CA ARG A 48 -18.72 -6.29 5.51
C ARG A 48 -17.66 -5.25 5.15
N LEU A 49 -17.41 -4.32 6.06
CA LEU A 49 -16.39 -3.28 5.88
C LEU A 49 -14.99 -3.89 6.08
N GLY A 50 -14.23 -3.97 4.99
CA GLY A 50 -12.85 -4.46 4.96
C GLY A 50 -11.85 -3.31 4.79
N ILE A 51 -11.27 -3.18 3.61
CA ILE A 51 -10.23 -2.16 3.31
C ILE A 51 -10.66 -0.70 3.55
N GLY A 52 -11.95 -0.41 3.47
CA GLY A 52 -12.47 0.91 3.82
C GLY A 52 -12.20 1.30 5.27
N LEU A 53 -12.12 0.32 6.19
CA LEU A 53 -11.69 0.54 7.58
C LEU A 53 -10.23 1.02 7.65
N TYR A 54 -9.41 0.62 6.69
CA TYR A 54 -8.01 0.99 6.57
C TYR A 54 -7.77 2.23 5.70
N GLY A 55 -8.80 3.05 5.49
CA GLY A 55 -8.65 4.34 4.83
C GLY A 55 -8.52 4.28 3.31
N VAL A 56 -8.79 3.13 2.69
CA VAL A 56 -8.62 2.94 1.25
C VAL A 56 -9.98 2.73 0.61
N SER A 57 -10.34 3.62 -0.31
CA SER A 57 -11.57 3.50 -1.09
C SER A 57 -11.33 2.57 -2.27
N ALA A 58 -12.21 1.60 -2.45
CA ALA A 58 -12.14 0.69 -3.58
C ALA A 58 -12.83 1.26 -4.84
N SER A 59 -13.70 2.25 -4.68
CA SER A 59 -14.34 2.99 -5.79
C SER A 59 -13.77 4.39 -6.03
N GLY A 60 -12.85 4.86 -5.18
CA GLY A 60 -12.30 6.22 -5.24
C GLY A 60 -13.19 7.28 -4.58
N LEU A 61 -14.15 6.86 -3.76
CA LEU A 61 -15.05 7.75 -3.04
C LEU A 61 -14.25 8.58 -2.00
N PRO A 62 -14.38 9.92 -2.01
CA PRO A 62 -13.66 10.78 -1.09
C PRO A 62 -14.21 10.66 0.34
N GLY A 63 -13.36 10.94 1.33
CA GLY A 63 -13.77 11.04 2.75
C GLY A 63 -13.19 9.96 3.65
N LEU A 64 -12.59 8.90 3.10
CA LEU A 64 -11.73 8.01 3.88
C LEU A 64 -10.40 8.71 4.19
N LYS A 65 -9.96 8.55 5.44
CA LYS A 65 -8.70 9.13 5.93
C LYS A 65 -7.61 8.07 5.94
N ASN A 66 -6.36 8.47 5.70
CA ASN A 66 -5.22 7.58 5.95
C ASN A 66 -5.22 7.16 7.45
N VAL A 67 -5.03 5.87 7.72
CA VAL A 67 -4.94 5.33 9.09
C VAL A 67 -3.62 4.59 9.35
N CYS A 68 -2.74 4.47 8.35
CA CYS A 68 -1.51 3.69 8.42
C CYS A 68 -0.39 4.40 7.67
N THR A 69 0.69 4.69 8.41
CA THR A 69 1.94 5.23 7.86
C THR A 69 3.08 4.28 8.20
N LEU A 70 3.76 3.78 7.19
CA LEU A 70 5.01 3.02 7.34
C LEU A 70 6.18 3.96 7.13
N LYS A 71 7.07 4.03 8.12
CA LYS A 71 8.27 4.86 8.08
C LYS A 71 9.49 4.13 8.59
N THR A 72 10.65 4.54 8.11
CA THR A 72 11.98 4.11 8.55
C THR A 72 12.90 5.34 8.66
N THR A 73 14.20 5.13 8.80
CA THR A 73 15.19 6.21 8.82
C THR A 73 16.35 5.93 7.87
N ILE A 74 17.03 7.02 7.47
CA ILE A 74 18.30 6.93 6.75
C ILE A 74 19.38 6.37 7.69
N LEU A 75 20.01 5.28 7.28
CA LEU A 75 21.14 4.68 8.00
C LEU A 75 22.47 5.34 7.64
N GLN A 76 22.71 5.54 6.34
CA GLN A 76 23.96 6.06 5.82
C GLN A 76 23.73 6.77 4.48
N ILE A 77 24.50 7.82 4.21
CA ILE A 77 24.56 8.45 2.88
C ILE A 77 25.97 8.35 2.30
N LYS A 78 26.09 8.04 1.01
CA LYS A 78 27.37 8.04 0.28
C LYS A 78 27.28 8.84 -1.00
N ASP A 79 28.32 9.60 -1.29
CA ASP A 79 28.57 10.17 -2.61
C ASP A 79 29.14 9.07 -3.52
N ILE A 80 28.47 8.83 -4.65
CA ILE A 80 28.84 7.81 -5.61
C ILE A 80 29.11 8.48 -6.96
N PRO A 81 30.32 8.32 -7.53
CA PRO A 81 30.64 8.85 -8.85
C PRO A 81 29.76 8.27 -9.96
N ARG A 82 29.61 9.02 -11.05
CA ARG A 82 29.04 8.51 -12.31
C ARG A 82 29.75 7.22 -12.75
N HIS A 83 29.02 6.31 -13.40
CA HIS A 83 29.46 5.00 -13.90
C HIS A 83 29.72 3.92 -12.83
N GLU A 84 29.57 4.25 -11.55
CA GLU A 84 29.50 3.25 -10.50
C GLU A 84 28.10 2.60 -10.45
N THR A 85 28.03 1.45 -9.77
CA THR A 85 26.83 0.61 -9.76
C THR A 85 26.26 0.42 -8.36
N VAL A 86 24.93 0.33 -8.25
CA VAL A 86 24.21 0.17 -6.98
C VAL A 86 23.42 -1.15 -6.94
N GLY A 87 23.47 -1.81 -5.78
CA GLY A 87 22.68 -3.00 -5.46
C GLY A 87 23.23 -4.31 -5.99
N TYR A 88 22.60 -5.42 -5.58
CA TYR A 88 23.02 -6.77 -5.95
C TYR A 88 23.12 -6.97 -7.45
N GLY A 89 24.19 -7.63 -7.89
CA GLY A 89 24.42 -7.91 -9.32
C GLY A 89 24.70 -6.66 -10.16
N ARG A 90 25.08 -5.53 -9.53
CA ARG A 90 25.39 -4.26 -10.22
C ARG A 90 24.23 -3.80 -11.11
N LYS A 91 23.00 -3.96 -10.59
CA LYS A 91 21.78 -3.91 -11.41
C LYS A 91 21.49 -2.53 -11.99
N GLU A 92 21.92 -1.48 -11.31
CA GLU A 92 21.77 -0.11 -11.76
C GLU A 92 23.13 0.57 -11.86
N GLU A 93 23.45 1.13 -13.03
CA GLU A 93 24.61 2.00 -13.26
C GLU A 93 24.17 3.47 -13.22
N LEU A 94 24.92 4.30 -12.52
CA LEU A 94 24.60 5.72 -12.35
C LEU A 94 25.06 6.54 -13.55
N ASN A 95 24.16 7.37 -14.09
CA ASN A 95 24.43 8.25 -15.24
C ASN A 95 25.00 9.63 -14.83
N ARG A 96 25.06 9.93 -13.53
CA ARG A 96 25.67 11.14 -12.94
C ARG A 96 26.25 10.83 -11.56
N ASN A 97 27.04 11.77 -11.03
CA ASN A 97 27.40 11.73 -9.61
C ASN A 97 26.11 11.79 -8.78
N ALA A 98 25.97 10.89 -7.82
CA ALA A 98 24.74 10.73 -7.06
C ALA A 98 25.02 10.66 -5.56
N ARG A 99 24.03 11.08 -4.76
CA ARG A 99 24.01 10.84 -3.32
C ARG A 99 23.02 9.71 -3.06
N ILE A 100 23.51 8.58 -2.58
CA ILE A 100 22.70 7.39 -2.34
C ILE A 100 22.57 7.16 -0.84
N ALA A 101 21.32 7.17 -0.36
CA ALA A 101 20.98 6.86 1.02
C ALA A 101 20.62 5.39 1.16
N THR A 102 21.12 4.73 2.20
CA THR A 102 20.69 3.39 2.61
C THR A 102 19.64 3.53 3.71
N ILE A 103 18.48 2.88 3.57
CA ILE A 103 17.37 2.96 4.52
C ILE A 103 17.08 1.59 5.16
N ARG A 104 16.57 1.60 6.39
CA ARG A 104 16.40 0.39 7.23
C ARG A 104 15.07 -0.31 6.96
N ILE A 105 14.89 -0.80 5.74
CA ILE A 105 13.77 -1.64 5.36
C ILE A 105 14.14 -2.49 4.15
N GLY A 106 13.73 -3.75 4.13
CA GLY A 106 13.88 -4.62 2.98
C GLY A 106 12.68 -5.53 2.75
N TYR A 107 12.85 -6.52 1.88
CA TYR A 107 11.74 -7.40 1.51
C TYR A 107 11.29 -8.31 2.64
N ALA A 108 12.14 -8.60 3.63
CA ALA A 108 11.74 -9.38 4.80
C ALA A 108 10.87 -8.56 5.79
N ASP A 109 10.81 -7.25 5.61
CA ASP A 109 9.94 -6.34 6.37
C ASP A 109 8.60 -6.07 5.64
N GLY A 110 8.49 -6.48 4.37
CA GLY A 110 7.30 -6.31 3.54
C GLY A 110 7.48 -5.37 2.34
N LEU A 111 8.66 -4.77 2.14
CA LEU A 111 8.92 -3.95 0.95
C LEU A 111 9.14 -4.85 -0.28
N ASN A 112 8.14 -4.94 -1.15
CA ASN A 112 8.20 -5.82 -2.32
C ASN A 112 9.44 -5.56 -3.19
N ARG A 113 10.14 -6.62 -3.60
CA ARG A 113 11.34 -6.53 -4.44
C ARG A 113 11.09 -5.83 -5.77
N GLN A 114 9.85 -5.85 -6.26
CA GLN A 114 9.43 -5.16 -7.48
C GLN A 114 9.57 -3.63 -7.41
N PHE A 115 9.65 -3.04 -6.22
CA PHE A 115 9.91 -1.61 -6.04
C PHE A 115 11.36 -1.20 -6.39
N GLY A 116 12.28 -2.15 -6.52
CA GLY A 116 13.65 -1.85 -6.91
C GLY A 116 13.77 -1.30 -8.34
N ASN A 117 14.95 -0.80 -8.67
CA ASN A 117 15.32 -0.31 -10.00
C ASN A 117 14.40 0.81 -10.49
N ARG A 118 14.17 1.80 -9.62
CA ARG A 118 13.38 3.03 -9.84
C ARG A 118 11.89 2.82 -10.11
N LYS A 119 11.34 1.64 -9.81
CA LYS A 119 9.90 1.39 -9.87
C LYS A 119 9.15 1.92 -8.65
N GLY A 120 9.78 1.91 -7.50
CA GLY A 120 9.24 2.45 -6.25
C GLY A 120 9.92 3.74 -5.83
N GLN A 121 9.22 4.49 -4.99
CA GLN A 121 9.67 5.75 -4.42
C GLN A 121 9.35 5.79 -2.93
N VAL A 122 10.08 6.64 -2.20
CA VAL A 122 9.84 6.95 -0.79
C VAL A 122 9.80 8.47 -0.63
N LEU A 123 9.21 8.97 0.46
CA LEU A 123 9.15 10.39 0.75
C LEU A 123 10.15 10.75 1.85
N ILE A 124 11.02 11.73 1.58
CA ILE A 124 12.06 12.22 2.49
C ILE A 124 11.99 13.74 2.48
N ASN A 125 11.79 14.36 3.65
CA ASN A 125 11.68 15.82 3.79
C ASN A 125 10.69 16.46 2.79
N GLY A 126 9.56 15.78 2.53
CA GLY A 126 8.53 16.23 1.60
C GLY A 126 8.84 16.02 0.11
N GLN A 127 9.94 15.35 -0.23
CA GLN A 127 10.37 15.12 -1.62
C GLN A 127 10.46 13.61 -1.93
N LEU A 128 10.09 13.24 -3.15
CA LEU A 128 10.11 11.85 -3.61
C LEU A 128 11.53 11.43 -4.00
N ALA A 129 12.03 10.37 -3.37
CA ALA A 129 13.30 9.73 -3.66
C ALA A 129 13.04 8.35 -4.29
N SER A 130 13.67 8.06 -5.44
CA SER A 130 13.50 6.76 -6.11
C SER A 130 14.31 5.67 -5.43
N ILE A 131 13.76 4.46 -5.32
CA ILE A 131 14.48 3.27 -4.85
C ILE A 131 15.40 2.80 -5.98
N VAL A 132 16.71 2.77 -5.73
CA VAL A 132 17.74 2.42 -6.71
C VAL A 132 18.32 1.03 -6.46
N GLY A 133 18.60 0.33 -7.55
CA GLY A 133 19.04 -1.06 -7.52
C GLY A 133 17.98 -2.00 -6.90
N ASN A 134 18.43 -3.20 -6.52
CA ASN A 134 17.55 -4.21 -5.93
C ASN A 134 17.22 -3.91 -4.46
N VAL A 135 15.99 -4.19 -4.05
CA VAL A 135 15.61 -4.27 -2.63
C VAL A 135 16.28 -5.50 -2.00
N CYS A 136 17.06 -5.30 -0.94
CA CYS A 136 17.73 -6.36 -0.18
C CYS A 136 16.81 -6.90 0.93
N MET A 137 17.29 -7.88 1.70
CA MET A 137 16.49 -8.52 2.74
C MET A 137 16.05 -7.53 3.83
N ASP A 138 16.97 -6.69 4.29
CA ASP A 138 16.76 -5.80 5.44
C ASP A 138 16.98 -4.31 5.12
N LEU A 139 17.58 -4.01 3.96
CA LEU A 139 17.96 -2.66 3.55
C LEU A 139 17.56 -2.41 2.10
N CYS A 140 17.39 -1.14 1.74
CA CYS A 140 17.36 -0.72 0.34
C CYS A 140 18.02 0.65 0.19
N MET A 141 18.31 1.00 -1.06
CA MET A 141 19.00 2.24 -1.40
C MET A 141 18.04 3.17 -2.13
N VAL A 142 18.14 4.47 -1.84
CA VAL A 142 17.32 5.51 -2.47
C VAL A 142 18.20 6.67 -2.93
N ASP A 143 17.85 7.24 -4.08
CA ASP A 143 18.54 8.37 -4.70
C ASP A 143 18.09 9.67 -4.05
N VAL A 144 19.00 10.30 -3.30
CA VAL A 144 18.79 11.58 -2.61
C VAL A 144 19.67 12.68 -3.19
N THR A 145 20.10 12.54 -4.45
CA THR A 145 21.03 13.48 -5.09
C THR A 145 20.53 14.92 -5.04
N ASP A 146 19.25 15.14 -5.33
CA ASP A 146 18.63 16.47 -5.37
C ASP A 146 17.84 16.80 -4.09
N ILE A 147 18.00 15.99 -3.04
CA ILE A 147 17.24 16.12 -1.78
C ILE A 147 18.21 16.47 -0.65
N SER A 148 17.87 17.50 0.12
CA SER A 148 18.57 17.80 1.37
C SER A 148 18.18 16.75 2.41
N ALA A 149 19.01 15.72 2.54
CA ALA A 149 18.81 14.59 3.44
C ALA A 149 20.08 14.31 4.27
N HIS A 150 19.87 13.90 5.51
CA HIS A 150 20.90 13.55 6.49
C HIS A 150 20.65 12.17 7.09
N GLU A 151 21.71 11.55 7.62
CA GLU A 151 21.58 10.31 8.38
C GLU A 151 20.66 10.52 9.59
N GLY A 152 19.75 9.59 9.82
CA GLY A 152 18.72 9.69 10.85
C GLY A 152 17.41 10.34 10.41
N ASP A 153 17.35 11.01 9.25
CA ASP A 153 16.11 11.60 8.73
C ASP A 153 15.04 10.52 8.53
N ALA A 154 13.78 10.92 8.78
CA ALA A 154 12.63 10.05 8.59
C ALA A 154 12.34 9.83 7.10
N VAL A 155 12.01 8.59 6.76
CA VAL A 155 11.69 8.15 5.41
C VAL A 155 10.30 7.52 5.45
N ILE A 156 9.33 8.08 4.73
CA ILE A 156 7.99 7.50 4.61
C ILE A 156 7.97 6.55 3.40
N ILE A 157 7.59 5.30 3.64
CA ILE A 157 7.42 4.28 2.62
C ILE A 157 6.01 4.36 2.02
N PHE A 158 5.01 4.53 2.87
CA PHE A 158 3.66 4.95 2.51
C PHE A 158 3.01 5.65 3.69
N GLY A 159 2.05 6.53 3.42
CA GLY A 159 1.35 7.36 4.39
C GLY A 159 0.34 8.26 3.71
N GLU A 160 0.04 9.39 4.34
CA GLU A 160 -0.89 10.40 3.80
C GLU A 160 -0.36 11.04 2.52
N ASP A 161 0.91 11.46 2.53
CA ASP A 161 1.57 12.13 1.39
C ASP A 161 2.18 11.16 0.36
N LEU A 162 2.04 9.85 0.57
CA LEU A 162 2.49 8.82 -0.38
C LEU A 162 1.57 7.60 -0.24
N SER A 163 0.55 7.54 -1.08
CA SER A 163 -0.57 6.64 -0.84
C SER A 163 -0.21 5.18 -1.14
N VAL A 164 -0.84 4.26 -0.40
CA VAL A 164 -0.70 2.81 -0.67
C VAL A 164 -1.28 2.41 -2.03
N ILE A 165 -2.20 3.21 -2.58
CA ILE A 165 -2.80 3.01 -3.90
C ILE A 165 -1.74 3.25 -4.98
N GLU A 166 -1.06 4.39 -4.94
CA GLU A 166 0.03 4.70 -5.87
C GLU A 166 1.16 3.65 -5.81
N LEU A 167 1.49 3.18 -4.60
CA LEU A 167 2.46 2.09 -4.44
C LEU A 167 1.99 0.80 -5.10
N ALA A 168 0.72 0.43 -4.93
CA ALA A 168 0.16 -0.77 -5.54
C ALA A 168 0.20 -0.67 -7.08
N ASP A 169 -0.18 0.48 -7.63
CA ASP A 169 -0.17 0.75 -9.07
C ASP A 169 1.25 0.66 -9.66
N ASN A 170 2.26 1.19 -8.96
CA ASN A 170 3.67 1.16 -9.39
C ASN A 170 4.21 -0.26 -9.66
N ILE A 171 3.69 -1.27 -8.97
CA ILE A 171 4.11 -2.67 -9.14
C ILE A 171 3.00 -3.57 -9.69
N GLY A 172 1.89 -2.97 -10.15
CA GLY A 172 0.77 -3.70 -10.74
C GLY A 172 0.07 -4.67 -9.79
N THR A 173 -0.13 -4.25 -8.53
CA THR A 173 -0.89 -5.02 -7.52
C THR A 173 -2.04 -4.18 -6.94
N ILE A 174 -2.65 -4.66 -5.85
CA ILE A 174 -3.73 -4.02 -5.11
C ILE A 174 -3.27 -3.58 -3.72
N PRO A 175 -3.86 -2.52 -3.14
CA PRO A 175 -3.49 -2.01 -1.81
C PRO A 175 -3.52 -3.06 -0.68
N TYR A 176 -4.41 -4.05 -0.78
CA TYR A 176 -4.48 -5.17 0.16
C TYR A 176 -3.14 -5.91 0.30
N GLU A 177 -2.46 -6.18 -0.83
CA GLU A 177 -1.19 -6.90 -0.81
C GLU A 177 -0.09 -6.06 -0.14
N ILE A 178 -0.06 -4.75 -0.39
CA ILE A 178 0.93 -3.86 0.24
C ILE A 178 0.74 -3.82 1.76
N LEU A 179 -0.50 -3.64 2.23
CA LEU A 179 -0.81 -3.55 3.66
C LEU A 179 -0.55 -4.88 4.39
N THR A 180 -0.91 -6.00 3.78
CA THR A 180 -0.77 -7.32 4.40
C THR A 180 0.64 -7.91 4.30
N ALA A 181 1.48 -7.42 3.37
CA ALA A 181 2.87 -7.84 3.24
C ALA A 181 3.76 -7.40 4.40
N ILE A 182 3.34 -6.42 5.21
CA ILE A 182 4.15 -5.89 6.30
C ILE A 182 4.39 -6.98 7.34
N SER A 183 5.65 -7.41 7.48
CA SER A 183 5.98 -8.58 8.27
C SER A 183 5.94 -8.30 9.77
N PRO A 184 5.80 -9.31 10.64
CA PRO A 184 5.83 -9.14 12.10
C PRO A 184 7.11 -8.48 12.65
N ARG A 185 8.21 -8.43 11.88
CA ARG A 185 9.46 -7.73 12.26
C ARG A 185 9.26 -6.23 12.42
N VAL A 186 8.31 -5.65 11.69
CA VAL A 186 7.99 -4.24 11.76
C VAL A 186 7.18 -3.94 13.02
N LYS A 187 7.68 -3.07 13.90
CA LYS A 187 6.96 -2.64 15.10
C LYS A 187 5.72 -1.83 14.72
N ARG A 188 4.55 -2.24 15.20
CA ARG A 188 3.30 -1.44 15.10
C ARG A 188 3.19 -0.52 16.31
N ILE A 189 2.97 0.76 16.06
CA ILE A 189 2.70 1.76 17.10
C ILE A 189 1.28 2.25 16.88
N TYR A 190 0.39 1.92 17.82
CA TYR A 190 -1.00 2.35 17.76
C TYR A 190 -1.14 3.71 18.42
N ILE A 191 -1.67 4.67 17.66
CA ILE A 191 -2.02 5.99 18.17
C ILE A 191 -3.49 5.92 18.57
N LYS A 192 -3.78 6.20 19.84
CA LYS A 192 -5.13 6.41 20.34
C LYS A 192 -5.22 7.88 20.73
N GLU A 193 -6.31 8.52 20.33
CA GLU A 193 -6.74 9.79 20.91
C GLU A 193 -7.24 9.57 22.34
#